data_AF-A0A945LW22-F1
#
_entry.id   AF-A0A945LW22-F1
#
_cell.length_a   1.000
_cell.length_b   1.000
_cell.length_c   1.000
_cell.angle_alpha   90.00
_cell.angle_beta   90.00
_cell.angle_gamma   90.00
#
_symmetry.space_group_name_H-M   'P 1'
#
loop_
_entity.id
_entity.type
_entity.pdbx_description
1 polymer ?
#
loop_
_entity_poly.entity_id
_entity_poly.type
_entity_poly.pdbx_seq_one_letter_code
_entity_poly.pdbx_strand_id
1 'polypeptide(L)'
;MSPSENTGDPPSGNDVLAQQAIVTGIICRHIAGISFGTTALALHRQGILKDLAASDIPVAIDALAQSREVRRGYFHLAFKLLCTEGLIERSGDIPAGDTRVILTPEGRAWVPLASSYEQMPALLDAALEISGLFDGGDGPDIHSLRDLFNPPVLADAVGPMADRVRGHLEGPVISAVMYELYRRNFFDKMNEKEAAPFSFAALGVPSGAAELAFYFLDSQGWVAGEQAALTLTTAGQLACRLCVQTFYPLGYIPTYRRVPEMIFCGDVGDLARDDAGNERHVDRALDIEFSGLVFEKTCKAPFFEMVLPLFDREPLSEQPIAVIDSGSGDGTLLRELFFAIRDRTRRGAALADYPLVMIGAEYNAEARLASERALSDASVPHLCLFGDISDPGCLKANLAEKGIDAANALHVSKSVIHNRPYRSP
;
A
#
# COMPACT_ATOMS: atom_id res chain seq x y z
N MET A 1 5.08 -54.99 -4.41
CA MET A 1 5.26 -54.01 -3.34
C MET A 1 4.77 -52.69 -3.90
N SER A 2 3.57 -52.29 -3.49
CA SER A 2 2.90 -51.07 -3.95
C SER A 2 3.66 -49.83 -3.46
N PRO A 3 3.73 -48.76 -4.25
CA PRO A 3 4.19 -47.46 -3.76
C PRO A 3 3.12 -46.90 -2.82
N SER A 4 3.51 -46.59 -1.58
CA SER A 4 2.65 -45.89 -0.63
C SER A 4 2.42 -44.47 -1.13
N GLU A 5 1.18 -44.18 -1.54
CA GLU A 5 0.68 -42.83 -1.71
C GLU A 5 0.79 -42.11 -0.37
N ASN A 6 1.68 -41.11 -0.31
CA ASN A 6 1.73 -40.17 0.80
C ASN A 6 0.62 -39.14 0.58
N THR A 7 -0.62 -39.54 0.85
CA THR A 7 -1.73 -38.61 1.06
C THR A 7 -1.49 -37.96 2.42
N GLY A 8 -0.65 -36.93 2.47
CA GLY A 8 -0.52 -36.10 3.67
C GLY A 8 -1.91 -35.58 4.04
N ASP A 9 -2.29 -35.76 5.31
CA ASP A 9 -3.53 -35.20 5.84
C ASP A 9 -3.61 -33.70 5.48
N PRO A 10 -4.81 -33.16 5.18
CA PRO A 10 -4.97 -31.73 4.97
C PRO A 10 -4.41 -30.97 6.18
N PRO A 11 -3.68 -29.87 5.95
CA PRO A 11 -3.00 -29.13 7.02
C PRO A 11 -4.00 -28.77 8.11
N SER A 12 -3.62 -28.99 9.36
CA SER A 12 -4.48 -28.64 10.49
C SER A 12 -4.74 -27.13 10.50
N GLY A 13 -5.83 -26.68 11.12
CA GLY A 13 -6.13 -25.25 11.23
C GLY A 13 -5.00 -24.41 11.86
N ASN A 14 -4.17 -25.03 12.70
CA ASN A 14 -2.97 -24.40 13.28
C ASN A 14 -1.83 -24.23 12.27
N ASP A 15 -1.65 -25.18 11.34
CA ASP A 15 -0.60 -25.12 10.33
C ASP A 15 -0.88 -24.02 9.30
N VAL A 16 -2.16 -23.82 8.95
CA VAL A 16 -2.61 -22.74 8.05
C VAL A 16 -2.34 -21.37 8.69
N LEU A 17 -2.65 -21.19 9.97
CA LEU A 17 -2.39 -19.93 10.68
C LEU A 17 -0.89 -19.64 10.83
N ALA A 18 -0.09 -20.67 11.11
CA ALA A 18 1.37 -20.52 11.18
C ALA A 18 1.97 -20.12 9.83
N GLN A 19 1.55 -20.79 8.74
CA GLN A 19 1.97 -20.43 7.39
C GLN A 19 1.52 -19.01 7.01
N GLN A 20 0.32 -18.60 7.44
CA GLN A 20 -0.17 -17.25 7.22
C GLN A 20 0.67 -16.18 7.91
N ALA A 21 1.06 -16.42 9.16
CA ALA A 21 1.94 -15.51 9.89
C ALA A 21 3.31 -15.37 9.20
N ILE A 22 3.88 -16.46 8.70
CA ILE A 22 5.16 -16.46 7.99
C ILE A 22 5.09 -15.61 6.71
N VAL A 23 4.12 -15.89 5.83
CA VAL A 23 3.98 -15.15 4.56
C VAL A 23 3.66 -13.68 4.83
N THR A 24 2.81 -13.39 5.82
CA THR A 24 2.54 -12.00 6.22
C THR A 24 3.81 -11.29 6.66
N GLY A 25 4.65 -11.94 7.46
CA GLY A 25 5.95 -11.40 7.88
C GLY A 25 6.90 -11.11 6.71
N ILE A 26 6.92 -11.97 5.68
CA ILE A 26 7.70 -11.76 4.45
C ILE A 26 7.19 -10.53 3.69
N ILE A 27 5.87 -10.43 3.46
CA ILE A 27 5.26 -9.29 2.76
C ILE A 27 5.51 -7.98 3.53
N CYS A 28 5.34 -7.98 4.86
CA CYS A 28 5.64 -6.81 5.69
C CYS A 28 7.12 -6.40 5.60
N ARG A 29 8.05 -7.35 5.52
CA ARG A 29 9.48 -7.08 5.33
C ARG A 29 9.76 -6.43 3.99
N HIS A 30 9.12 -6.87 2.91
CA HIS A 30 9.24 -6.22 1.60
C HIS A 30 8.66 -4.78 1.62
N ILE A 31 7.52 -4.57 2.29
CA ILE A 31 6.93 -3.25 2.50
C ILE A 31 7.87 -2.34 3.30
N ALA A 32 8.52 -2.87 4.34
CA ALA A 32 9.53 -2.15 5.11
C ALA A 32 10.73 -1.78 4.22
N GLY A 33 11.16 -2.67 3.33
CA GLY A 33 12.16 -2.36 2.31
C GLY A 33 11.85 -1.09 1.53
N ILE A 34 10.64 -0.99 0.98
CA ILE A 34 10.20 0.14 0.16
C ILE A 34 10.15 1.45 0.98
N SER A 35 9.53 1.40 2.17
CA SER A 35 9.17 2.60 2.95
C SER A 35 10.23 3.03 3.98
N PHE A 36 11.03 2.11 4.48
CA PHE A 36 12.04 2.35 5.52
C PHE A 36 13.47 2.33 4.98
N GLY A 37 13.75 1.67 3.86
CA GLY A 37 15.12 1.47 3.38
C GLY A 37 15.93 2.75 3.19
N THR A 38 15.35 3.81 2.60
CA THR A 38 16.02 5.10 2.44
C THR A 38 16.13 5.90 3.75
N THR A 39 15.26 5.63 4.73
CA THR A 39 15.40 6.15 6.10
C THR A 39 16.63 5.54 6.77
N ALA A 40 16.80 4.22 6.69
CA ALA A 40 17.97 3.52 7.20
C ALA A 40 19.26 4.06 6.57
N LEU A 41 19.27 4.20 5.25
CA LEU A 41 20.37 4.81 4.48
C LEU A 41 20.70 6.21 4.98
N ALA A 42 19.69 7.08 5.13
CA ALA A 42 19.89 8.47 5.53
C ALA A 42 20.54 8.58 6.92
N LEU A 43 20.06 7.78 7.88
CA LEU A 43 20.64 7.74 9.23
C LEU A 43 22.05 7.11 9.25
N HIS A 44 22.30 6.11 8.40
CA HIS A 44 23.63 5.49 8.26
C HIS A 44 24.66 6.50 7.75
N ARG A 45 24.38 7.15 6.61
CA ARG A 45 25.28 8.12 5.98
C ARG A 45 25.66 9.29 6.89
N GLN A 46 24.74 9.68 7.77
CA GLN A 46 24.93 10.79 8.71
C GLN A 46 25.60 10.36 10.03
N GLY A 47 26.01 9.09 10.15
CA GLY A 47 26.69 8.55 11.32
C GLY A 47 25.80 8.38 12.56
N ILE A 48 24.49 8.65 12.45
CA ILE A 48 23.57 8.62 13.59
C ILE A 48 23.45 7.22 14.18
N LEU A 49 23.40 6.19 13.33
CA LEU A 49 23.32 4.80 13.78
C LEU A 49 24.56 4.39 14.58
N LYS A 50 25.73 4.91 14.19
CA LYS A 50 26.99 4.70 14.92
C LYS A 50 26.96 5.38 16.29
N ASP A 51 26.45 6.61 16.36
CA ASP A 51 26.33 7.35 17.62
C ASP A 51 25.36 6.63 18.59
N LEU A 52 24.24 6.12 18.09
CA LEU A 52 23.31 5.31 18.89
C LEU A 52 23.96 4.02 19.40
N ALA A 53 24.73 3.34 18.55
CA ALA A 53 25.43 2.10 18.91
C ALA A 53 26.50 2.32 19.99
N ALA A 54 27.12 3.51 20.01
CA ALA A 54 28.09 3.91 21.02
C ALA A 54 27.47 4.33 22.36
N SER A 55 26.15 4.53 22.42
CA SER A 55 25.44 4.92 23.64
C SER A 55 24.83 3.73 24.36
N ASP A 56 25.00 3.68 25.68
CA ASP A 56 24.32 2.73 26.58
C ASP A 56 23.17 3.38 27.35
N ILE A 57 22.94 4.68 27.14
CA ILE A 57 21.83 5.43 27.74
C ILE A 57 20.88 5.97 26.65
N PRO A 58 19.60 6.21 26.98
CA PRO A 58 18.66 6.80 26.04
C PRO A 58 19.10 8.19 25.55
N VAL A 59 19.16 8.35 24.23
CA VAL A 59 19.52 9.59 23.53
C VAL A 59 18.28 10.43 23.27
N ALA A 60 18.29 11.70 23.63
CA ALA A 60 17.18 12.62 23.37
C ALA A 60 17.11 13.01 21.88
N ILE A 61 15.98 12.71 21.23
CA ILE A 61 15.80 12.96 19.79
C ILE A 61 15.85 14.45 19.47
N ASP A 62 15.21 15.30 20.27
CA ASP A 62 15.15 16.74 19.99
C ASP A 62 16.52 17.42 20.11
N ALA A 63 17.33 17.00 21.08
CA ALA A 63 18.71 17.49 21.20
C ALA A 63 19.57 17.05 20.01
N LEU A 64 19.40 15.80 19.56
CA LEU A 64 20.08 15.29 18.37
C LEU A 64 19.58 15.98 17.09
N ALA A 65 18.28 16.27 16.99
CA ALA A 65 17.71 16.97 15.86
C ALA A 65 18.28 18.39 15.74
N GLN A 66 18.39 19.09 16.87
CA GLN A 66 18.95 20.42 16.95
C GLN A 66 20.44 20.43 16.59
N SER A 67 21.23 19.47 17.11
CA SER A 67 22.67 19.42 16.83
C SER A 67 23.02 19.03 15.39
N ARG A 68 22.09 18.35 14.71
CA ARG A 68 22.23 17.93 13.31
C ARG A 68 21.53 18.86 12.31
N GLU A 69 20.88 19.93 12.80
CA GLU A 69 20.14 20.91 11.98
C GLU A 69 19.13 20.27 11.00
N VAL A 70 18.42 19.23 11.45
CA VAL A 70 17.47 18.47 10.63
C VAL A 70 16.03 18.95 10.77
N ARG A 71 15.18 18.56 9.82
CA ARG A 71 13.73 18.78 9.93
C ARG A 71 13.13 17.89 11.02
N ARG A 72 12.88 18.48 12.20
CA ARG A 72 12.41 17.79 13.42
C ARG A 72 11.31 16.75 13.18
N GLY A 73 10.25 17.11 12.45
CA GLY A 73 9.11 16.22 12.21
C GLY A 73 9.50 14.92 11.49
N TYR A 74 10.23 15.04 10.38
CA TYR A 74 10.73 13.88 9.64
C TYR A 74 11.75 13.07 10.43
N PHE A 75 12.56 13.74 11.26
CA PHE A 75 13.51 13.05 12.13
C PHE A 75 12.81 12.18 13.17
N HIS A 76 11.77 12.70 13.84
CA HIS A 76 10.94 11.90 14.75
C HIS A 76 10.25 10.74 14.04
N LEU A 77 9.75 10.96 12.82
CA LEU A 77 9.16 9.90 12.00
C LEU A 77 10.18 8.79 11.71
N ALA A 78 11.42 9.14 11.36
CA ALA A 78 12.49 8.17 11.14
C ALA A 78 12.68 7.27 12.37
N PHE A 79 12.81 7.82 13.57
CA PHE A 79 12.91 7.01 14.79
C PHE A 79 11.63 6.23 15.11
N LYS A 80 10.45 6.76 14.79
CA LYS A 80 9.21 5.99 14.92
C LYS A 80 9.23 4.75 14.00
N LEU A 81 9.77 4.86 12.78
CA LEU A 81 9.95 3.72 11.88
C LEU A 81 10.92 2.69 12.45
N LEU A 82 12.09 3.11 12.95
CA LEU A 82 13.04 2.19 13.62
C LEU A 82 12.38 1.47 14.82
N CYS A 83 11.51 2.15 15.55
CA CYS A 83 10.78 1.58 16.69
C CYS A 83 9.74 0.55 16.23
N THR A 84 9.00 0.83 15.15
CA THR A 84 8.07 -0.13 14.54
C THR A 84 8.82 -1.36 14.00
N GLU A 85 10.04 -1.17 13.51
CA GLU A 85 10.94 -2.27 13.12
C GLU A 85 11.53 -3.02 14.33
N GLY A 86 11.27 -2.60 15.57
CA GLY A 86 11.84 -3.24 16.77
C GLY A 86 13.34 -2.99 16.97
N LEU A 87 13.95 -2.07 16.21
CA LEU A 87 15.38 -1.75 16.27
C LEU A 87 15.71 -0.79 17.41
N ILE A 88 14.73 -0.02 17.88
CA ILE A 88 14.90 0.88 19.03
C ILE A 88 13.70 0.80 19.97
N GLU A 89 13.95 1.13 21.22
CA GLU A 89 12.92 1.47 22.21
C GLU A 89 12.80 2.99 22.35
N ARG A 90 11.57 3.47 22.61
CA ARG A 90 11.26 4.88 22.86
C ARG A 90 10.82 5.06 24.31
N SER A 91 11.31 6.12 24.96
CA SER A 91 10.98 6.46 26.36
C SER A 91 10.85 7.98 26.55
N GLY A 92 10.44 8.41 27.76
CA GLY A 92 10.21 9.81 28.12
C GLY A 92 8.75 10.27 28.01
N ASP A 93 8.50 11.55 28.25
CA ASP A 93 7.19 12.19 28.03
C ASP A 93 7.04 12.61 26.56
N ILE A 94 6.75 11.62 25.71
CA ILE A 94 6.63 11.80 24.25
C ILE A 94 5.59 12.87 23.89
N PRO A 95 4.37 12.90 24.49
CA PRO A 95 3.41 13.97 24.24
C PRO A 95 3.93 15.37 24.59
N ALA A 96 4.71 15.51 25.66
CA ALA A 96 5.34 16.78 26.04
C ALA A 96 6.61 17.12 25.22
N GLY A 97 7.02 16.23 24.31
CA GLY A 97 8.20 16.41 23.45
C GLY A 97 9.49 15.81 24.00
N ASP A 98 9.52 15.23 25.21
CA ASP A 98 10.68 14.49 25.70
C ASP A 98 10.69 13.07 25.13
N THR A 99 11.16 12.94 23.88
CA THR A 99 11.37 11.62 23.27
C THR A 99 12.83 11.21 23.34
N ARG A 100 13.08 10.06 23.95
CA ARG A 100 14.41 9.43 24.02
C ARG A 100 14.42 8.06 23.39
N VAL A 101 15.56 7.66 22.84
CA VAL A 101 15.73 6.39 22.11
C VAL A 101 16.97 5.64 22.53
N ILE A 102 16.88 4.32 22.53
CA ILE A 102 18.01 3.42 22.73
C ILE A 102 17.87 2.21 21.79
N LEU A 103 18.99 1.68 21.29
CA LEU A 103 18.96 0.47 20.46
C LEU A 103 18.56 -0.75 21.29
N THR A 104 17.69 -1.58 20.71
CA THR A 104 17.41 -2.93 21.22
C THR A 104 18.58 -3.87 20.90
N PRO A 105 18.61 -5.11 21.45
CA PRO A 105 19.57 -6.12 21.01
C PRO A 105 19.52 -6.38 19.50
N GLU A 106 18.32 -6.40 18.90
CA GLU A 106 18.15 -6.51 17.45
C GLU A 106 18.70 -5.28 16.72
N GLY A 107 18.43 -4.08 17.21
CA GLY A 107 19.01 -2.85 16.69
C GLY A 107 20.53 -2.88 16.66
N ARG A 108 21.16 -3.34 17.74
CA ARG A 108 22.63 -3.47 17.82
C ARG A 108 23.17 -4.51 16.82
N ALA A 109 22.46 -5.61 16.59
CA ALA A 109 22.81 -6.60 15.56
C ALA A 109 22.60 -6.06 14.14
N TRP A 110 21.66 -5.14 13.94
CA TRP A 110 21.34 -4.54 12.65
C TRP A 110 22.33 -3.45 12.21
N VAL A 111 22.80 -2.60 13.13
CA VAL A 111 23.68 -1.45 12.80
C VAL A 111 24.90 -1.83 11.93
N PRO A 112 25.63 -2.95 12.19
CA PRO A 112 26.74 -3.37 11.33
C PRO A 112 26.35 -3.65 9.88
N LEU A 113 25.09 -3.99 9.61
CA LEU A 113 24.56 -4.27 8.28
C LEU A 113 23.96 -3.04 7.60
N ALA A 114 23.92 -1.88 8.27
CA ALA A 114 23.23 -0.70 7.78
C ALA A 114 23.84 -0.10 6.49
N SER A 115 25.12 -0.38 6.19
CA SER A 115 25.72 0.01 4.91
C SER A 115 25.12 -0.73 3.72
N SER A 116 24.40 -1.84 3.93
CA SER A 116 23.69 -2.54 2.85
C SER A 116 22.62 -1.65 2.20
N TYR A 117 22.05 -0.70 2.94
CA TYR A 117 21.02 0.20 2.42
C TYR A 117 21.55 1.23 1.42
N GLU A 118 22.87 1.30 1.21
CA GLU A 118 23.46 2.09 0.11
C GLU A 118 22.92 1.68 -1.27
N GLN A 119 22.39 0.45 -1.39
CA GLN A 119 21.79 -0.06 -2.62
C GLN A 119 20.35 0.41 -2.84
N MET A 120 19.66 0.92 -1.81
CA MET A 120 18.22 1.25 -1.90
C MET A 120 17.86 2.23 -3.02
N PRO A 121 18.63 3.29 -3.32
CA PRO A 121 18.30 4.18 -4.43
C PRO A 121 18.23 3.44 -5.77
N ALA A 122 19.22 2.60 -6.06
CA ALA A 122 19.24 1.81 -7.30
C ALA A 122 18.10 0.77 -7.34
N LEU A 123 17.74 0.19 -6.20
CA LEU A 123 16.66 -0.79 -6.09
C LEU A 123 15.27 -0.17 -6.26
N LEU A 124 15.08 1.05 -5.74
CA LEU A 124 13.86 1.83 -5.98
C LEU A 124 13.76 2.28 -7.44
N ASP A 125 14.87 2.66 -8.06
CA ASP A 125 14.92 3.01 -9.49
C ASP A 125 14.59 1.79 -10.36
N ALA A 126 15.20 0.64 -10.07
CA ALA A 126 14.91 -0.62 -10.75
C ALA A 126 13.43 -0.99 -10.63
N ALA A 127 12.80 -0.82 -9.46
CA ALA A 127 11.38 -1.11 -9.26
C ALA A 127 10.46 -0.30 -10.20
N LEU A 128 10.82 0.96 -10.54
CA LEU A 128 10.07 1.79 -11.48
C LEU A 128 10.18 1.29 -12.94
N GLU A 129 11.26 0.59 -13.27
CA GLU A 129 11.54 0.08 -14.63
C GLU A 129 10.90 -1.30 -14.89
N ILE A 130 10.42 -1.99 -13.84
CA ILE A 130 9.85 -3.34 -13.95
C ILE A 130 8.65 -3.40 -14.92
N SER A 131 7.81 -2.36 -14.98
CA SER A 131 6.71 -2.33 -15.94
C SER A 131 7.19 -2.41 -17.39
N GLY A 132 8.27 -1.70 -17.74
CA GLY A 132 8.83 -1.72 -19.09
C GLY A 132 9.32 -3.10 -19.51
N LEU A 133 9.93 -3.83 -18.56
CA LEU A 133 10.37 -5.21 -18.76
C LEU A 133 9.20 -6.16 -19.06
N PHE A 134 8.09 -6.02 -18.33
CA PHE A 134 6.88 -6.81 -18.58
C PHE A 134 6.12 -6.40 -19.85
N ASP A 135 6.35 -5.20 -20.36
CA ASP A 135 5.84 -4.73 -21.66
C ASP A 135 6.75 -5.11 -22.83
N GLY A 136 7.86 -5.82 -22.56
CA GLY A 136 8.79 -6.36 -23.56
C GLY A 136 9.92 -5.39 -23.96
N GLY A 137 10.07 -4.29 -23.23
CA GLY A 137 11.19 -3.36 -23.37
C GLY A 137 12.41 -3.75 -22.54
N ASP A 138 13.38 -2.84 -22.50
CA ASP A 138 14.55 -2.95 -21.62
C ASP A 138 14.15 -2.73 -20.16
N GLY A 139 14.92 -3.31 -19.24
CA GLY A 139 14.72 -3.16 -17.80
C GLY A 139 15.80 -3.91 -17.02
N PRO A 140 15.71 -3.91 -15.68
CA PRO A 140 16.72 -4.55 -14.84
C PRO A 140 16.68 -6.07 -15.01
N ASP A 141 17.83 -6.66 -15.33
CA ASP A 141 17.99 -8.11 -15.37
C ASP A 141 18.41 -8.68 -13.99
N ILE A 142 18.12 -9.95 -13.75
CA ILE A 142 18.41 -10.59 -12.46
C ILE A 142 19.91 -10.62 -12.12
N HIS A 143 20.81 -10.68 -13.10
CA HIS A 143 22.24 -10.70 -12.84
C HIS A 143 22.70 -9.36 -12.26
N SER A 144 22.24 -8.25 -12.83
CA SER A 144 22.54 -6.91 -12.31
C SER A 144 21.98 -6.68 -10.89
N LEU A 145 20.80 -7.25 -10.60
CA LEU A 145 20.12 -7.06 -9.32
C LEU A 145 20.70 -7.90 -8.19
N ARG A 146 21.25 -9.09 -8.47
CA ARG A 146 21.80 -9.99 -7.44
C ARG A 146 22.91 -9.34 -6.61
N ASP A 147 23.76 -8.53 -7.25
CA ASP A 147 24.83 -7.82 -6.55
C ASP A 147 24.28 -6.73 -5.61
N LEU A 148 23.13 -6.13 -5.97
CA LEU A 148 22.44 -5.14 -5.14
C LEU A 148 21.73 -5.79 -3.94
N PHE A 149 21.21 -7.02 -4.09
CA PHE A 149 20.59 -7.76 -2.97
C PHE A 149 21.61 -8.37 -2.01
N ASN A 150 22.84 -8.61 -2.47
CA ASN A 150 23.91 -9.21 -1.68
C ASN A 150 25.20 -8.38 -1.70
N PRO A 151 25.18 -7.14 -1.17
CA PRO A 151 26.39 -6.34 -1.04
C PRO A 151 27.43 -7.04 -0.15
N PRO A 152 28.73 -6.70 -0.25
CA PRO A 152 29.80 -7.41 0.46
C PRO A 152 29.59 -7.59 1.97
N VAL A 153 28.96 -6.61 2.64
CA VAL A 153 28.64 -6.68 4.07
C VAL A 153 27.64 -7.81 4.43
N LEU A 154 26.84 -8.26 3.46
CA LEU A 154 25.91 -9.37 3.61
C LEU A 154 26.46 -10.70 3.08
N ALA A 155 27.59 -10.73 2.38
CA ALA A 155 28.06 -11.94 1.69
C ALA A 155 28.17 -13.16 2.62
N ASP A 156 28.76 -12.96 3.80
CA ASP A 156 28.94 -14.00 4.83
C ASP A 156 27.95 -13.87 6.01
N ALA A 157 27.06 -12.87 5.96
CA ALA A 157 26.10 -12.62 7.02
C ALA A 157 24.97 -13.66 6.98
N VAL A 158 24.84 -14.43 8.07
CA VAL A 158 23.83 -15.47 8.22
C VAL A 158 22.93 -15.20 9.43
N GLY A 159 21.68 -15.64 9.33
CA GLY A 159 20.72 -15.60 10.41
C GLY A 159 19.66 -14.49 10.26
N PRO A 160 18.75 -14.40 11.24
CA PRO A 160 17.47 -13.70 11.05
C PRO A 160 17.59 -12.23 10.68
N MET A 161 18.63 -11.53 11.17
CA MET A 161 18.85 -10.12 10.85
C MET A 161 19.42 -9.94 9.44
N ALA A 162 20.31 -10.82 8.97
CA ALA A 162 20.80 -10.79 7.60
C ALA A 162 19.66 -11.06 6.61
N ASP A 163 18.82 -12.06 6.90
CA ASP A 163 17.62 -12.38 6.11
C ASP A 163 16.62 -11.22 6.13
N ARG A 164 16.58 -10.45 7.22
CA ARG A 164 15.76 -9.24 7.33
C ARG A 164 16.23 -8.17 6.37
N VAL A 165 17.52 -7.85 6.42
CA VAL A 165 18.11 -6.84 5.55
C VAL A 165 18.00 -7.26 4.08
N ARG A 166 18.26 -8.53 3.72
CA ARG A 166 18.03 -9.02 2.34
C ARG A 166 16.59 -8.82 1.89
N GLY A 167 15.61 -9.19 2.71
CA GLY A 167 14.20 -8.97 2.39
C GLY A 167 13.81 -7.50 2.25
N HIS A 168 14.51 -6.58 2.93
CA HIS A 168 14.35 -5.14 2.72
C HIS A 168 14.92 -4.71 1.35
N LEU A 169 16.09 -5.22 0.95
CA LEU A 169 16.71 -4.90 -0.34
C LEU A 169 15.90 -5.48 -1.52
N GLU A 170 15.39 -6.71 -1.40
CA GLU A 170 14.55 -7.33 -2.43
C GLU A 170 13.18 -6.65 -2.55
N GLY A 171 12.69 -6.07 -1.45
CA GLY A 171 11.34 -5.55 -1.27
C GLY A 171 10.80 -4.69 -2.42
N PRO A 172 11.52 -3.62 -2.86
CA PRO A 172 11.11 -2.81 -4.00
C PRO A 172 10.84 -3.61 -5.27
N VAL A 173 11.78 -4.47 -5.65
CA VAL A 173 11.74 -5.17 -6.94
C VAL A 173 10.73 -6.31 -6.91
N ILE A 174 10.73 -7.15 -5.86
CA ILE A 174 9.76 -8.24 -5.76
C ILE A 174 8.32 -7.71 -5.70
N SER A 175 8.10 -6.59 -5.02
CA SER A 175 6.77 -5.97 -4.94
C SER A 175 6.32 -5.47 -6.30
N ALA A 176 7.20 -4.82 -7.07
CA ALA A 176 6.90 -4.37 -8.42
C ALA A 176 6.60 -5.57 -9.36
N VAL A 177 7.38 -6.64 -9.29
CA VAL A 177 7.12 -7.89 -10.03
C VAL A 177 5.75 -8.48 -9.67
N MET A 178 5.41 -8.55 -8.38
CA MET A 178 4.11 -9.06 -7.93
C MET A 178 2.95 -8.17 -8.40
N TYR A 179 3.12 -6.85 -8.40
CA TYR A 179 2.15 -5.92 -8.98
C TYR A 179 1.96 -6.15 -10.48
N GLU A 180 3.04 -6.33 -11.24
CA GLU A 180 2.97 -6.60 -12.69
C GLU A 180 2.27 -7.91 -13.04
N LEU A 181 2.47 -8.95 -12.21
CA LEU A 181 1.75 -10.22 -12.31
C LEU A 181 0.25 -10.02 -11.98
N TYR A 182 -0.05 -9.27 -10.92
CA TYR A 182 -1.42 -8.97 -10.52
C TYR A 182 -2.20 -8.25 -11.63
N ARG A 183 -1.67 -7.14 -12.15
CA ARG A 183 -2.37 -6.31 -13.15
C ARG A 183 -2.60 -7.01 -14.50
N ARG A 184 -1.90 -8.13 -14.75
CA ARG A 184 -2.08 -9.00 -15.93
C ARG A 184 -3.01 -10.19 -15.67
N ASN A 185 -3.74 -10.16 -14.56
CA ASN A 185 -4.66 -11.20 -14.09
C ASN A 185 -3.97 -12.56 -13.98
N PHE A 186 -2.67 -12.59 -13.65
CA PHE A 186 -1.93 -13.85 -13.51
C PHE A 186 -2.58 -14.74 -12.44
N PHE A 187 -2.88 -14.17 -11.27
CA PHE A 187 -3.39 -14.93 -10.13
C PHE A 187 -4.81 -15.46 -10.36
N ASP A 188 -5.66 -14.72 -11.06
CA ASP A 188 -7.01 -15.17 -11.40
C ASP A 188 -6.98 -16.33 -12.39
N LYS A 189 -6.13 -16.25 -13.43
CA LYS A 189 -5.91 -17.36 -14.39
C LYS A 189 -5.43 -18.65 -13.72
N MET A 190 -4.73 -18.53 -12.59
CA MET A 190 -4.26 -19.66 -11.80
C MET A 190 -5.35 -20.22 -10.86
N ASN A 191 -6.20 -19.36 -10.30
CA ASN A 191 -7.33 -19.78 -9.46
C ASN A 191 -8.44 -20.47 -10.27
N GLU A 192 -8.69 -20.04 -11.51
CA GLU A 192 -9.69 -20.66 -12.40
C GLU A 192 -9.29 -22.08 -12.88
N LYS A 193 -7.99 -22.42 -12.81
CA LYS A 193 -7.43 -23.65 -13.37
C LYS A 193 -6.92 -24.66 -12.34
N GLU A 194 -7.30 -24.54 -11.06
CA GLU A 194 -6.86 -25.36 -9.90
C GLU A 194 -5.68 -26.33 -10.19
N ALA A 195 -4.49 -25.97 -9.74
CA ALA A 195 -3.29 -26.81 -9.75
C ALA A 195 -2.70 -27.22 -11.12
N ALA A 196 -3.19 -26.69 -12.24
CA ALA A 196 -2.54 -26.93 -13.52
C ALA A 196 -1.12 -26.29 -13.55
N PRO A 197 -0.08 -27.05 -13.96
CA PRO A 197 1.25 -26.48 -14.14
C PRO A 197 1.24 -25.34 -15.17
N PHE A 198 2.01 -24.29 -14.91
CA PHE A 198 2.11 -23.12 -15.78
C PHE A 198 3.56 -22.81 -16.15
N SER A 199 3.74 -22.00 -17.19
CA SER A 199 5.00 -21.31 -17.44
C SER A 199 4.71 -19.84 -17.72
N PHE A 200 5.64 -18.96 -17.35
CA PHE A 200 5.53 -17.53 -17.63
C PHE A 200 5.40 -17.24 -19.14
N ALA A 201 6.11 -18.01 -19.98
CA ALA A 201 6.01 -17.92 -21.43
C ALA A 201 4.59 -18.22 -21.94
N ALA A 202 3.92 -19.26 -21.42
CA ALA A 202 2.55 -19.58 -21.79
C ALA A 202 1.54 -18.51 -21.36
N LEU A 203 1.91 -17.67 -20.39
CA LEU A 203 1.11 -16.54 -19.90
C LEU A 203 1.45 -15.23 -20.62
N GLY A 204 2.32 -15.27 -21.63
CA GLY A 204 2.71 -14.10 -22.42
C GLY A 204 3.67 -13.16 -21.70
N VAL A 205 4.35 -13.61 -20.64
CA VAL A 205 5.36 -12.81 -19.94
C VAL A 205 6.67 -12.85 -20.73
N PRO A 206 7.29 -11.69 -21.06
CA PRO A 206 8.58 -11.62 -21.74
C PRO A 206 9.68 -12.38 -20.99
N SER A 207 10.70 -12.90 -21.70
CA SER A 207 11.71 -13.79 -21.11
C SER A 207 12.47 -13.18 -19.94
N GLY A 208 12.87 -11.90 -20.02
CA GLY A 208 13.55 -11.20 -18.93
C GLY A 208 12.65 -11.05 -17.69
N ALA A 209 11.40 -10.64 -17.89
CA ALA A 209 10.40 -10.58 -16.82
C ALA A 209 10.11 -11.97 -16.22
N ALA A 210 10.07 -13.00 -17.05
CA ALA A 210 9.83 -14.39 -16.64
C ALA A 210 10.96 -14.94 -15.77
N GLU A 211 12.21 -14.66 -16.12
CA GLU A 211 13.38 -15.06 -15.33
C GLU A 211 13.38 -14.37 -13.96
N LEU A 212 13.10 -13.07 -13.94
CA LEU A 212 13.02 -12.29 -12.70
C LEU A 212 11.86 -12.74 -11.81
N ALA A 213 10.68 -12.95 -12.39
CA ALA A 213 9.52 -13.48 -11.68
C ALA A 213 9.79 -14.88 -11.12
N PHE A 214 10.39 -15.77 -11.91
CA PHE A 214 10.78 -17.10 -11.43
C PHE A 214 11.76 -16.99 -10.26
N TYR A 215 12.81 -16.19 -10.36
CA TYR A 215 13.78 -16.02 -9.29
C TYR A 215 13.13 -15.64 -7.95
N PHE A 216 12.24 -14.64 -7.97
CA PHE A 216 11.59 -14.20 -6.73
C PHE A 216 10.58 -15.21 -6.20
N LEU A 217 9.73 -15.77 -7.07
CA LEU A 217 8.75 -16.75 -6.61
C LEU A 217 9.44 -18.02 -6.08
N ASP A 218 10.52 -18.47 -6.71
CA ASP A 218 11.27 -19.67 -6.32
C ASP A 218 12.05 -19.43 -5.01
N SER A 219 12.77 -18.31 -4.90
CA SER A 219 13.53 -17.98 -3.69
C SER A 219 12.66 -17.82 -2.43
N GLN A 220 11.40 -17.41 -2.59
CA GLN A 220 10.44 -17.34 -1.48
C GLN A 220 9.67 -18.66 -1.27
N GLY A 221 9.90 -19.68 -2.09
CA GLY A 221 9.17 -20.95 -2.05
C GLY A 221 7.69 -20.81 -2.42
N TRP A 222 7.33 -19.80 -3.20
CA TRP A 222 5.97 -19.52 -3.65
C TRP A 222 5.57 -20.34 -4.87
N VAL A 223 6.55 -20.89 -5.59
CA VAL A 223 6.35 -21.88 -6.66
C VAL A 223 7.14 -23.16 -6.39
N ALA A 224 6.73 -24.24 -7.05
CA ALA A 224 7.46 -25.50 -7.10
C ALA A 224 7.42 -26.08 -8.53
N GLY A 225 8.41 -26.91 -8.87
CA GLY A 225 8.52 -27.56 -10.18
C GLY A 225 9.57 -26.91 -11.10
N GLU A 226 9.61 -27.35 -12.34
CA GLU A 226 10.51 -26.80 -13.37
C GLU A 226 9.89 -25.56 -14.03
N GLN A 227 10.71 -24.66 -14.58
CA GLN A 227 10.23 -23.42 -15.22
C GLN A 227 9.17 -23.62 -16.31
N ALA A 228 9.18 -24.78 -16.98
CA ALA A 228 8.20 -25.13 -18.01
C ALA A 228 6.85 -25.60 -17.44
N ALA A 229 6.80 -25.95 -16.15
CA ALA A 229 5.66 -26.57 -15.48
C ALA A 229 5.67 -26.28 -13.96
N LEU A 230 5.51 -25.00 -13.60
CA LEU A 230 5.45 -24.51 -12.22
C LEU A 230 4.06 -24.69 -11.61
N THR A 231 4.00 -24.89 -10.30
CA THR A 231 2.75 -24.84 -9.51
C THR A 231 2.90 -23.86 -8.36
N LEU A 232 1.83 -23.15 -8.01
CA LEU A 232 1.82 -22.30 -6.81
C LEU A 232 1.77 -23.19 -5.57
N THR A 233 2.67 -22.95 -4.63
CA THR A 233 2.59 -23.56 -3.29
C THR A 233 1.47 -22.89 -2.48
N THR A 234 1.08 -23.48 -1.35
CA THR A 234 0.12 -22.83 -0.42
C THR A 234 0.62 -21.46 0.05
N ALA A 235 1.93 -21.32 0.28
CA ALA A 235 2.56 -20.05 0.60
C ALA A 235 2.45 -19.06 -0.55
N GLY A 236 2.68 -19.52 -1.79
CA GLY A 236 2.52 -18.71 -2.99
C GLY A 236 1.09 -18.22 -3.18
N GLN A 237 0.09 -19.10 -3.07
CA GLN A 237 -1.32 -18.70 -3.15
C GLN A 237 -1.68 -17.63 -2.12
N LEU A 238 -1.16 -17.74 -0.90
CA LEU A 238 -1.36 -16.73 0.11
C LEU A 238 -0.63 -15.42 -0.23
N ALA A 239 0.61 -15.48 -0.70
CA ALA A 239 1.38 -14.31 -1.11
C ALA A 239 0.67 -13.55 -2.26
N CYS A 240 0.08 -14.27 -3.21
CA CYS A 240 -0.74 -13.68 -4.28
C CYS A 240 -1.92 -12.87 -3.73
N ARG A 241 -2.58 -13.36 -2.68
CA ARG A 241 -3.68 -12.62 -2.03
C ARG A 241 -3.18 -11.40 -1.25
N LEU A 242 -2.04 -11.52 -0.59
CA LEU A 242 -1.48 -10.48 0.28
C LEU A 242 -0.66 -9.41 -0.47
N CYS A 243 -0.18 -9.70 -1.70
CA CYS A 243 0.70 -8.80 -2.43
C CYS A 243 0.09 -7.44 -2.72
N VAL A 244 -1.25 -7.32 -2.79
CA VAL A 244 -1.94 -6.03 -2.96
C VAL A 244 -1.58 -5.01 -1.88
N GLN A 245 -1.11 -5.44 -0.70
CA GLN A 245 -0.66 -4.55 0.36
C GLN A 245 0.64 -3.80 0.01
N THR A 246 1.41 -4.28 -0.97
CA THR A 246 2.64 -3.63 -1.42
C THR A 246 2.38 -2.51 -2.43
N PHE A 247 1.16 -2.41 -2.99
CA PHE A 247 0.87 -1.45 -4.06
C PHE A 247 0.91 -0.01 -3.55
N TYR A 248 0.39 0.22 -2.34
CA TYR A 248 0.44 1.53 -1.72
C TYR A 248 1.87 2.06 -1.55
N PRO A 249 2.81 1.35 -0.90
CA PRO A 249 4.18 1.84 -0.82
C PRO A 249 4.86 1.92 -2.20
N LEU A 250 4.56 1.05 -3.18
CA LEU A 250 5.07 1.24 -4.54
C LEU A 250 4.67 2.61 -5.13
N GLY A 251 3.43 3.04 -4.91
CA GLY A 251 2.96 4.35 -5.38
C GLY A 251 3.73 5.52 -4.78
N TYR A 252 4.36 5.37 -3.62
CA TYR A 252 5.12 6.43 -2.94
C TYR A 252 6.64 6.37 -3.19
N ILE A 253 7.11 5.53 -4.12
CA ILE A 253 8.54 5.49 -4.50
C ILE A 253 9.10 6.90 -4.80
N PRO A 254 8.41 7.81 -5.52
CA PRO A 254 8.91 9.17 -5.72
C PRO A 254 9.25 9.89 -4.40
N THR A 255 8.39 9.77 -3.39
CA THR A 255 8.66 10.29 -2.04
C THR A 255 9.80 9.55 -1.35
N TYR A 256 9.83 8.21 -1.39
CA TYR A 256 10.83 7.43 -0.67
C TYR A 256 12.26 7.68 -1.15
N ARG A 257 12.45 7.97 -2.44
CA ARG A 257 13.74 8.38 -3.02
C ARG A 257 14.29 9.69 -2.46
N ARG A 258 13.43 10.54 -1.89
CA ARG A 258 13.77 11.86 -1.34
C ARG A 258 13.82 11.91 0.19
N VAL A 259 13.64 10.78 0.87
CA VAL A 259 13.70 10.72 2.34
C VAL A 259 14.99 11.32 2.93
N PRO A 260 16.20 11.06 2.37
CA PRO A 260 17.41 11.70 2.85
C PRO A 260 17.31 13.23 2.83
N GLU A 261 16.87 13.82 1.72
CA GLU A 261 16.68 15.26 1.56
C GLU A 261 15.57 15.78 2.47
N MET A 262 14.47 15.03 2.64
CA MET A 262 13.37 15.38 3.53
C MET A 262 13.83 15.51 5.00
N ILE A 263 14.66 14.58 5.48
CA ILE A 263 15.18 14.61 6.85
C ILE A 263 16.25 15.71 7.00
N PHE A 264 17.24 15.74 6.11
CA PHE A 264 18.48 16.54 6.25
C PHE A 264 18.45 17.85 5.46
N CYS A 265 17.28 18.51 5.40
CA CYS A 265 17.13 19.86 4.86
C CYS A 265 17.57 20.03 3.39
N GLY A 266 17.55 18.97 2.60
CA GLY A 266 17.80 19.02 1.15
C GLY A 266 16.60 19.54 0.34
N ASP A 267 16.83 19.80 -0.95
CA ASP A 267 15.79 20.20 -1.89
C ASP A 267 14.89 19.02 -2.25
N VAL A 268 13.58 19.26 -2.22
CA VAL A 268 12.51 18.29 -2.54
C VAL A 268 11.48 18.92 -3.49
N GLY A 269 11.87 19.96 -4.22
CA GLY A 269 10.99 20.71 -5.11
C GLY A 269 10.42 19.89 -6.26
N ASP A 270 11.02 18.74 -6.58
CA ASP A 270 10.50 17.78 -7.55
C ASP A 270 9.28 16.99 -7.03
N LEU A 271 9.06 16.93 -5.71
CA LEU A 271 7.85 16.36 -5.10
C LEU A 271 6.65 17.31 -5.10
N ALA A 272 6.90 18.62 -5.29
CA ALA A 272 5.82 19.62 -5.34
C ALA A 272 4.86 19.34 -6.50
N ARG A 273 3.63 19.87 -6.43
CA ARG A 273 2.70 19.78 -7.56
C ARG A 273 3.31 20.44 -8.82
N ASP A 274 2.98 19.92 -9.99
CA ASP A 274 3.35 20.55 -11.26
C ASP A 274 2.48 21.79 -11.56
N ASP A 275 2.74 22.46 -12.69
CA ASP A 275 2.00 23.66 -13.10
C ASP A 275 0.50 23.40 -13.35
N ALA A 276 0.12 22.15 -13.64
CA ALA A 276 -1.27 21.72 -13.79
C ALA A 276 -1.91 21.30 -12.46
N GLY A 277 -1.15 21.30 -11.36
CA GLY A 277 -1.61 20.89 -10.03
C GLY A 277 -1.52 19.38 -9.77
N ASN A 278 -0.93 18.60 -10.68
CA ASN A 278 -0.75 17.16 -10.51
C ASN A 278 0.30 16.87 -9.45
N GLU A 279 0.10 15.78 -8.71
CA GLU A 279 1.03 15.38 -7.66
C GLU A 279 2.20 14.58 -8.23
N ARG A 280 3.42 14.96 -7.84
CA ARG A 280 4.66 14.26 -8.24
C ARG A 280 5.26 13.39 -7.14
N HIS A 281 4.74 13.50 -5.92
CA HIS A 281 5.21 12.73 -4.76
C HIS A 281 4.64 11.31 -4.70
N VAL A 282 3.60 11.02 -5.48
CA VAL A 282 2.87 9.75 -5.49
C VAL A 282 2.43 9.41 -6.92
N ASP A 283 2.48 8.14 -7.29
CA ASP A 283 1.76 7.60 -8.45
C ASP A 283 0.26 7.60 -8.12
N ARG A 284 -0.44 8.63 -8.62
CA ARG A 284 -1.86 8.83 -8.36
C ARG A 284 -2.73 7.71 -8.95
N ALA A 285 -2.33 7.10 -10.07
CA ALA A 285 -3.10 6.01 -10.66
C ALA A 285 -3.05 4.76 -9.77
N LEU A 286 -1.86 4.40 -9.30
CA LEU A 286 -1.68 3.26 -8.40
C LEU A 286 -2.33 3.49 -7.01
N ASP A 287 -2.27 4.73 -6.50
CA ASP A 287 -2.97 5.12 -5.25
C ASP A 287 -4.50 4.93 -5.36
N ILE A 288 -5.09 5.36 -6.48
CA ILE A 288 -6.52 5.18 -6.76
C ILE A 288 -6.86 3.69 -6.88
N GLU A 289 -6.08 2.92 -7.64
CA GLU A 289 -6.28 1.48 -7.80
C GLU A 289 -6.25 0.75 -6.44
N PHE A 290 -5.21 1.00 -5.63
CA PHE A 290 -5.11 0.43 -4.30
C PHE A 290 -6.29 0.84 -3.41
N SER A 291 -6.71 2.10 -3.45
CA SER A 291 -7.87 2.58 -2.69
C SER A 291 -9.15 1.82 -3.07
N GLY A 292 -9.38 1.55 -4.36
CA GLY A 292 -10.48 0.72 -4.85
C GLY A 292 -10.41 -0.72 -4.31
N LEU A 293 -9.23 -1.34 -4.32
CA LEU A 293 -9.02 -2.70 -3.78
C LEU A 293 -9.28 -2.79 -2.27
N VAL A 294 -8.86 -1.79 -1.49
CA VAL A 294 -9.16 -1.71 -0.05
C VAL A 294 -10.66 -1.63 0.19
N PHE A 295 -11.38 -0.85 -0.62
CA PHE A 295 -12.83 -0.78 -0.50
C PHE A 295 -13.46 -2.15 -0.77
N GLU A 296 -13.17 -2.75 -1.93
CA GLU A 296 -13.78 -4.02 -2.35
C GLU A 296 -13.48 -5.16 -1.38
N LYS A 297 -12.22 -5.31 -0.94
CA LYS A 297 -11.78 -6.46 -0.14
C LYS A 297 -12.00 -6.31 1.36
N THR A 298 -12.08 -5.09 1.89
CA THR A 298 -12.06 -4.87 3.35
C THR A 298 -13.20 -4.00 3.85
N CYS A 299 -13.52 -2.90 3.17
CA CYS A 299 -14.51 -1.95 3.69
C CYS A 299 -15.95 -2.29 3.29
N LYS A 300 -16.17 -2.82 2.07
CA LYS A 300 -17.49 -2.96 1.46
C LYS A 300 -18.50 -3.72 2.32
N ALA A 301 -18.14 -4.91 2.80
CA ALA A 301 -19.03 -5.73 3.62
C ALA A 301 -19.46 -5.04 4.94
N PRO A 302 -18.53 -4.65 5.85
CA PRO A 302 -18.92 -3.98 7.08
C PRO A 302 -19.59 -2.62 6.84
N PHE A 303 -19.20 -1.90 5.78
CA PHE A 303 -19.86 -0.66 5.38
C PHE A 303 -21.33 -0.89 5.00
N PHE A 304 -21.63 -1.92 4.20
CA PHE A 304 -23.00 -2.25 3.80
C PHE A 304 -23.84 -2.73 4.98
N GLU A 305 -23.26 -3.49 5.91
CA GLU A 305 -23.96 -3.89 7.15
C GLU A 305 -24.42 -2.68 7.97
N MET A 306 -23.67 -1.58 7.96
CA MET A 306 -24.06 -0.34 8.63
C MET A 306 -25.06 0.49 7.83
N VAL A 307 -24.90 0.58 6.50
CA VAL A 307 -25.66 1.53 5.67
C VAL A 307 -26.99 0.98 5.17
N LEU A 308 -27.05 -0.27 4.72
CA LEU A 308 -28.27 -0.83 4.13
C LEU A 308 -29.49 -0.78 5.07
N PRO A 309 -29.37 -1.02 6.40
CA PRO A 309 -30.49 -0.88 7.31
C PRO A 309 -31.13 0.52 7.32
N LEU A 310 -30.38 1.58 7.02
CA LEU A 310 -30.90 2.95 6.93
C LEU A 310 -31.90 3.13 5.77
N PHE A 311 -31.76 2.31 4.72
CA PHE A 311 -32.62 2.29 3.55
C PHE A 311 -33.67 1.17 3.60
N ASP A 312 -33.66 0.35 4.66
CA ASP A 312 -34.68 -0.68 4.89
C ASP A 312 -35.73 -0.26 5.93
N ARG A 313 -35.47 0.78 6.74
CA ARG A 313 -36.39 1.25 7.80
C ARG A 313 -37.66 1.92 7.26
N GLU A 314 -38.76 1.85 8.01
CA GLU A 314 -39.97 2.63 7.78
C GLU A 314 -40.06 3.85 8.73
N PRO A 315 -40.73 4.95 8.33
CA PRO A 315 -41.34 5.18 7.01
C PRO A 315 -40.30 5.58 5.94
N LEU A 316 -40.51 5.16 4.69
CA LEU A 316 -39.58 5.44 3.59
C LEU A 316 -39.34 6.94 3.33
N SER A 317 -40.35 7.77 3.63
CA SER A 317 -40.30 9.23 3.50
C SER A 317 -39.31 9.91 4.44
N GLU A 318 -38.87 9.24 5.52
CA GLU A 318 -37.89 9.75 6.49
C GLU A 318 -36.48 9.22 6.26
N GLN A 319 -36.27 8.44 5.19
CA GLN A 319 -34.95 8.00 4.80
C GLN A 319 -34.20 9.11 4.05
N PRO A 320 -32.86 9.07 4.01
CA PRO A 320 -32.08 10.00 3.21
C PRO A 320 -32.53 10.03 1.73
N ILE A 321 -32.55 11.23 1.14
CA ILE A 321 -32.88 11.42 -0.29
C ILE A 321 -31.66 11.31 -1.19
N ALA A 322 -30.47 11.43 -0.60
CA ALA A 322 -29.20 11.34 -1.28
C ALA A 322 -28.14 10.66 -0.40
N VAL A 323 -27.15 10.07 -1.03
CA VAL A 323 -25.87 9.69 -0.40
C VAL A 323 -24.79 10.58 -0.97
N ILE A 324 -24.02 11.24 -0.10
CA ILE A 324 -22.91 12.12 -0.49
C ILE A 324 -21.61 11.47 -0.06
N ASP A 325 -20.74 11.14 -1.01
CA ASP A 325 -19.39 10.65 -0.75
C ASP A 325 -18.38 11.79 -0.92
N SER A 326 -17.81 12.26 0.19
CA SER A 326 -16.76 13.28 0.20
C SER A 326 -15.39 12.63 -0.05
N GLY A 327 -14.75 12.97 -1.16
CA GLY A 327 -13.58 12.28 -1.68
C GLY A 327 -13.95 11.03 -2.45
N SER A 328 -14.90 11.14 -3.39
CA SER A 328 -15.51 10.00 -4.06
C SER A 328 -14.57 9.21 -4.98
N GLY A 329 -13.37 9.74 -5.29
CA GLY A 329 -12.39 9.04 -6.11
C GLY A 329 -12.97 8.66 -7.48
N ASP A 330 -12.96 7.38 -7.83
CA ASP A 330 -13.48 6.82 -9.09
C ASP A 330 -15.00 6.51 -9.05
N GLY A 331 -15.69 6.81 -7.95
CA GLY A 331 -17.12 6.56 -7.79
C GLY A 331 -17.51 5.11 -7.47
N THR A 332 -16.55 4.21 -7.27
CA THR A 332 -16.82 2.78 -7.01
C THR A 332 -17.72 2.59 -5.77
N LEU A 333 -17.46 3.32 -4.68
CA LEU A 333 -18.27 3.21 -3.46
C LEU A 333 -19.74 3.56 -3.74
N LEU A 334 -19.99 4.70 -4.40
CA LEU A 334 -21.33 5.17 -4.73
C LEU A 334 -22.06 4.18 -5.65
N ARG A 335 -21.38 3.66 -6.67
CA ARG A 335 -21.96 2.68 -7.61
C ARG A 335 -22.39 1.41 -6.88
N GLU A 336 -21.47 0.80 -6.13
CA GLU A 336 -21.71 -0.47 -5.44
C GLU A 336 -22.80 -0.32 -4.36
N LEU A 337 -22.79 0.80 -3.62
CA LEU A 337 -23.80 1.08 -2.61
C LEU A 337 -25.19 1.26 -3.24
N PHE A 338 -25.30 1.96 -4.37
CA PHE A 338 -26.59 2.13 -5.05
C PHE A 338 -27.19 0.79 -5.44
N PHE A 339 -26.40 -0.10 -6.07
CA PHE A 339 -26.89 -1.43 -6.44
C PHE A 339 -27.27 -2.27 -5.21
N ALA A 340 -26.50 -2.20 -4.13
CA ALA A 340 -26.85 -2.88 -2.89
C ALA A 340 -28.17 -2.35 -2.29
N ILE A 341 -28.41 -1.04 -2.31
CA ILE A 341 -29.68 -0.43 -1.88
C ILE A 341 -30.82 -0.89 -2.79
N ARG A 342 -30.66 -0.78 -4.10
CA ARG A 342 -31.65 -1.15 -5.12
C ARG A 342 -32.09 -2.61 -4.96
N ASP A 343 -31.15 -3.51 -4.77
CA ASP A 343 -31.40 -4.95 -4.84
C ASP A 343 -31.78 -5.58 -3.49
N ARG A 344 -31.53 -4.90 -2.37
CA ARG A 344 -31.58 -5.54 -1.03
C ARG A 344 -32.40 -4.79 0.02
N THR A 345 -33.07 -3.69 -0.32
CA THR A 345 -33.78 -2.86 0.67
C THR A 345 -35.20 -2.51 0.23
N ARG A 346 -36.08 -2.20 1.20
CA ARG A 346 -37.43 -1.65 0.95
C ARG A 346 -37.38 -0.38 0.10
N ARG A 347 -36.38 0.49 0.29
CA ARG A 347 -36.18 1.68 -0.56
C ARG A 347 -35.96 1.30 -2.02
N GLY A 348 -35.16 0.27 -2.26
CA GLY A 348 -34.86 -0.25 -3.60
C GLY A 348 -36.12 -0.63 -4.37
N ALA A 349 -37.08 -1.28 -3.70
CA ALA A 349 -38.37 -1.66 -4.29
C ALA A 349 -39.30 -0.46 -4.58
N ALA A 350 -39.01 0.73 -4.04
CA ALA A 350 -39.83 1.93 -4.12
C ALA A 350 -39.10 3.14 -4.70
N LEU A 351 -38.01 2.95 -5.47
CA LEU A 351 -37.21 4.05 -6.04
C LEU A 351 -38.01 4.96 -6.99
N ALA A 352 -39.11 4.47 -7.56
CA ALA A 352 -40.00 5.29 -8.40
C ALA A 352 -40.73 6.37 -7.58
N ASP A 353 -41.17 6.03 -6.37
CA ASP A 353 -41.90 6.94 -5.47
C ASP A 353 -40.94 7.73 -4.55
N TYR A 354 -39.82 7.10 -4.19
CA TYR A 354 -38.79 7.67 -3.33
C TYR A 354 -37.43 7.59 -4.06
N PRO A 355 -37.13 8.50 -4.99
CA PRO A 355 -35.87 8.49 -5.72
C PRO A 355 -34.67 8.68 -4.78
N LEU A 356 -33.53 8.08 -5.12
CA LEU A 356 -32.26 8.22 -4.40
C LEU A 356 -31.19 8.72 -5.38
N VAL A 357 -30.45 9.75 -4.98
CA VAL A 357 -29.37 10.34 -5.78
C VAL A 357 -28.02 10.06 -5.13
N MET A 358 -27.05 9.58 -5.91
CA MET A 358 -25.67 9.35 -5.48
C MET A 358 -24.81 10.56 -5.84
N ILE A 359 -24.19 11.20 -4.86
CA ILE A 359 -23.47 12.45 -5.04
C ILE A 359 -21.98 12.24 -4.79
N GLY A 360 -21.16 12.42 -5.82
CA GLY A 360 -19.70 12.43 -5.71
C GLY A 360 -19.20 13.86 -5.46
N ALA A 361 -18.66 14.12 -4.27
CA ALA A 361 -18.06 15.39 -3.90
C ALA A 361 -16.54 15.26 -3.91
N GLU A 362 -15.89 15.80 -4.95
CA GLU A 362 -14.46 15.57 -5.19
C GLU A 362 -13.76 16.88 -5.61
N TYR A 363 -12.63 17.19 -4.97
CA TYR A 363 -11.89 18.43 -5.24
C TYR A 363 -10.98 18.26 -6.46
N ASN A 364 -10.42 17.06 -6.68
CA ASN A 364 -9.60 16.76 -7.85
C ASN A 364 -10.47 16.62 -9.11
N ALA A 365 -10.11 17.33 -10.19
CA ALA A 365 -10.92 17.36 -11.39
C ALA A 365 -10.96 16.02 -12.15
N GLU A 366 -9.85 15.28 -12.19
CA GLU A 366 -9.76 14.00 -12.89
C GLU A 366 -10.55 12.91 -12.17
N ALA A 367 -10.40 12.81 -10.84
CA ALA A 367 -11.19 11.89 -10.02
C ALA A 367 -12.69 12.21 -10.14
N ARG A 368 -13.08 13.49 -10.09
CA ARG A 368 -14.48 13.90 -10.29
C ARG A 368 -15.03 13.46 -11.65
N LEU A 369 -14.26 13.59 -12.73
CA LEU A 369 -14.65 13.12 -14.07
C LEU A 369 -14.72 11.59 -14.14
N ALA A 370 -13.80 10.87 -13.49
CA ALA A 370 -13.83 9.42 -13.41
C ALA A 370 -15.09 8.91 -12.69
N SER A 371 -15.45 9.53 -11.56
CA SER A 371 -16.69 9.23 -10.83
C SER A 371 -17.94 9.50 -11.67
N GLU A 372 -18.03 10.65 -12.33
CA GLU A 372 -19.19 10.98 -13.19
C GLU A 372 -19.35 9.94 -14.32
N ARG A 373 -18.24 9.58 -14.98
CA ARG A 373 -18.23 8.55 -16.03
C ARG A 373 -18.67 7.18 -15.50
N ALA A 374 -18.10 6.73 -14.38
CA ALA A 374 -18.41 5.43 -13.81
C ALA A 374 -19.90 5.29 -13.42
N LEU A 375 -20.48 6.35 -12.85
CA LEU A 375 -21.88 6.39 -12.45
C LEU A 375 -22.82 6.50 -13.67
N SER A 376 -22.44 7.30 -14.68
CA SER A 376 -23.16 7.41 -15.96
C SER A 376 -23.20 6.09 -16.71
N ASP A 377 -22.05 5.45 -16.90
CA ASP A 377 -21.93 4.16 -17.60
C ASP A 377 -22.75 3.06 -16.90
N ALA A 378 -22.88 3.14 -15.57
CA ALA A 378 -23.67 2.23 -14.75
C ALA A 378 -25.16 2.60 -14.64
N SER A 379 -25.62 3.69 -15.29
CA SER A 379 -26.98 4.22 -15.20
C SER A 379 -27.46 4.47 -13.76
N VAL A 380 -26.55 4.89 -12.88
CA VAL A 380 -26.86 5.28 -11.50
C VAL A 380 -27.39 6.71 -11.50
N PRO A 381 -28.50 7.05 -10.81
CA PRO A 381 -28.91 8.46 -10.64
C PRO A 381 -27.89 9.20 -9.79
N HIS A 382 -27.22 10.20 -10.38
CA HIS A 382 -26.08 10.84 -9.71
C HIS A 382 -25.91 12.33 -10.02
N LEU A 383 -24.99 12.93 -9.28
CA LEU A 383 -24.44 14.26 -9.49
C LEU A 383 -22.98 14.26 -9.00
N CYS A 384 -22.01 14.58 -9.84
CA CYS A 384 -20.66 14.91 -9.37
C CYS A 384 -20.44 16.42 -9.32
N LEU A 385 -19.87 16.89 -8.21
CA LEU A 385 -19.63 18.31 -7.96
C LEU A 385 -18.31 18.54 -7.24
N PHE A 386 -17.84 19.79 -7.25
CA PHE A 386 -16.68 20.18 -6.46
C PHE A 386 -17.02 20.16 -4.97
N GLY A 387 -16.24 19.41 -4.18
CA GLY A 387 -16.34 19.39 -2.73
C GLY A 387 -15.01 19.06 -2.07
N ASP A 388 -14.70 19.77 -0.98
CA ASP A 388 -13.55 19.52 -0.12
C ASP A 388 -14.06 19.16 1.28
N ILE A 389 -13.61 18.03 1.81
CA ILE A 389 -13.95 17.59 3.18
C ILE A 389 -13.56 18.61 4.26
N SER A 390 -12.60 19.48 3.93
CA SER A 390 -12.09 20.56 4.78
C SER A 390 -12.97 21.81 4.76
N ASP A 391 -13.96 21.87 3.85
CA ASP A 391 -14.89 22.97 3.71
C ASP A 391 -16.35 22.47 3.52
N PRO A 392 -16.98 21.98 4.60
CA PRO A 392 -18.37 21.54 4.57
C PRO A 392 -19.35 22.68 4.27
N GLY A 393 -18.94 23.94 4.47
CA GLY A 393 -19.76 25.11 4.14
C GLY A 393 -19.90 25.29 2.63
N CYS A 394 -18.78 25.22 1.90
CA CYS A 394 -18.76 25.23 0.44
C CYS A 394 -19.56 24.06 -0.14
N LEU A 395 -19.35 22.84 0.36
CA LEU A 395 -20.11 21.66 -0.07
C LEU A 395 -21.62 21.86 0.11
N LYS A 396 -22.05 22.38 1.28
CA LYS A 396 -23.46 22.69 1.54
C LYS A 396 -24.04 23.70 0.54
N ALA A 397 -23.29 24.76 0.20
CA ALA A 397 -23.72 25.75 -0.78
C ALA A 397 -23.89 25.14 -2.19
N ASN A 398 -22.90 24.36 -2.63
CA ASN A 398 -22.94 23.69 -3.94
C ASN A 398 -24.10 22.69 -4.06
N LEU A 399 -24.43 21.98 -2.97
CA LEU A 399 -25.59 21.09 -2.92
C LEU A 399 -26.91 21.87 -3.02
N ALA A 400 -27.01 22.99 -2.29
CA ALA A 400 -28.21 23.83 -2.30
C ALA A 400 -28.51 24.42 -3.68
N GLU A 401 -27.48 24.82 -4.44
CA GLU A 401 -27.62 25.27 -5.83
C GLU A 401 -28.21 24.19 -6.76
N LYS A 402 -28.08 22.92 -6.40
CA LYS A 402 -28.62 21.77 -7.13
C LYS A 402 -29.95 21.29 -6.55
N GLY A 403 -30.53 22.02 -5.59
CA GLY A 403 -31.78 21.68 -4.93
C GLY A 403 -31.67 20.52 -3.95
N ILE A 404 -30.46 20.18 -3.50
CA ILE A 404 -30.22 19.12 -2.52
C ILE A 404 -30.04 19.73 -1.14
N ASP A 405 -30.89 19.35 -0.19
CA ASP A 405 -30.69 19.68 1.22
C ASP A 405 -29.68 18.73 1.85
N ALA A 406 -28.49 19.26 2.17
CA ALA A 406 -27.42 18.50 2.82
C ALA A 406 -27.84 17.91 4.18
N ALA A 407 -28.86 18.46 4.86
CA ALA A 407 -29.36 17.92 6.13
C ALA A 407 -30.19 16.63 5.94
N ASN A 408 -30.73 16.41 4.75
CA ASN A 408 -31.56 15.23 4.42
C ASN A 408 -30.78 14.16 3.62
N ALA A 409 -29.46 14.21 3.67
CA ALA A 409 -28.57 13.30 2.97
C ALA A 409 -27.73 12.47 3.95
N LEU A 410 -27.36 11.27 3.53
CA LEU A 410 -26.37 10.45 4.24
C LEU A 410 -24.98 10.86 3.77
N HIS A 411 -24.17 11.42 4.66
CA HIS A 411 -22.78 11.76 4.38
C HIS A 411 -21.89 10.56 4.68
N VAL A 412 -21.12 10.14 3.68
CA VAL A 412 -20.12 9.08 3.78
C VAL A 412 -18.78 9.63 3.30
N SER A 413 -17.71 9.01 3.77
CA SER A 413 -16.37 9.28 3.26
C SER A 413 -15.47 8.08 3.57
N LYS A 414 -14.50 7.82 2.71
CA LYS A 414 -13.52 6.75 2.91
C LYS A 414 -12.11 7.31 2.73
N SER A 415 -11.28 7.17 3.76
CA SER A 415 -9.84 7.46 3.70
C SER A 415 -9.46 8.90 3.31
N VAL A 416 -10.28 9.91 3.58
CA VAL A 416 -9.95 11.32 3.24
C VAL A 416 -9.76 12.26 4.43
N ILE A 417 -10.30 11.95 5.61
CA ILE A 417 -10.22 12.83 6.80
C ILE A 417 -8.76 13.07 7.23
N HIS A 418 -7.91 12.06 7.07
CA HIS A 418 -6.49 12.13 7.45
C HIS A 418 -5.65 12.91 6.41
N ASN A 419 -6.15 13.08 5.19
CA ASN A 419 -5.46 13.75 4.08
C ASN A 419 -5.91 15.21 3.88
N ARG A 420 -6.64 15.79 4.84
CA ARG A 420 -7.06 17.19 4.78
C ARG A 420 -5.87 18.14 4.97
N PRO A 421 -5.87 19.34 4.36
CA PRO A 421 -4.92 20.38 4.69
C PRO A 421 -4.90 20.66 6.20
N TYR A 422 -3.71 20.56 6.79
CA TYR A 422 -3.53 20.85 8.20
C TYR A 422 -3.80 22.34 8.48
N ARG A 423 -4.57 22.59 9.55
CA ARG A 423 -4.77 23.93 10.12
C ARG A 423 -4.32 23.86 11.58
N SER A 424 -3.52 24.83 12.03
CA SER A 424 -3.15 24.90 13.45
C SER A 424 -4.43 24.95 14.29
N PRO A 425 -4.54 24.13 15.37
CA PRO A 425 -5.65 24.20 16.32
C PRO A 425 -5.83 25.59 16.93
#